data_AF-S2REH5-F1
#
_entry.id   AF-S2REH5-F1
#
_cell.length_a   1.000
_cell.length_b   1.000
_cell.length_c   1.000
_cell.angle_alpha   90.00
_cell.angle_beta   90.00
_cell.angle_gamma   90.00
#
_symmetry.space_group_name_H-M   'P 1'
#
loop_
_entity.id
_entity.type
_entity.pdbx_description
1 polymer ?
#
loop_
_entity_poly.entity_id
_entity_poly.type
_entity_poly.pdbx_seq_one_letter_code
_entity_poly.pdbx_strand_id
1 'polypeptide(L)' 'PSPLSASRGFFGSRPFSRTNAALEKMGEAPINWQLPETVKAD' A
#
# COMPACT_ATOMS: atom_id res chain seq x y z
N PRO A 1 -7.84 -3.09 6.03
CA PRO A 1 -7.65 -3.98 7.21
C PRO A 1 -9.00 -4.29 7.86
N SER A 2 -9.16 -5.42 8.57
CA SER A 2 -10.38 -5.65 9.34
C SER A 2 -10.43 -4.73 10.58
N PRO A 3 -11.62 -4.33 11.07
CA PRO A 3 -11.73 -3.43 12.22
C PRO A 3 -11.02 -3.94 13.48
N LEU A 4 -11.11 -5.24 13.75
CA LEU A 4 -10.51 -5.89 14.92
C LEU A 4 -8.98 -5.73 14.99
N SER A 5 -8.29 -5.72 13.86
CA SER A 5 -6.82 -5.65 13.79
C SER A 5 -6.29 -4.27 13.39
N ALA A 6 -7.15 -3.38 12.88
CA ALA A 6 -6.72 -2.08 12.35
C ALA A 6 -5.98 -1.23 13.40
N SER A 7 -6.53 -1.12 14.61
CA SER A 7 -5.92 -0.39 15.73
C SER A 7 -4.81 -1.16 16.45
N ARG A 8 -4.72 -2.49 16.26
CA ARG A 8 -3.77 -3.37 16.96
C ARG A 8 -2.47 -3.60 16.20
N GLY A 9 -2.22 -2.84 15.14
CA GLY A 9 -0.95 -2.91 14.43
C GLY A 9 -1.00 -2.51 12.96
N PHE A 10 -2.18 -2.33 12.34
CA PHE A 10 -2.20 -1.87 10.95
C PHE A 10 -1.91 -0.37 10.86
N PHE A 11 -2.65 0.47 11.59
CA PHE A 11 -2.39 1.92 11.58
C PHE A 11 -0.99 2.21 12.16
N GLY A 12 -0.19 2.96 11.41
CA GLY A 12 1.22 3.23 11.74
C GLY A 12 2.23 2.20 11.22
N SER A 13 1.82 1.02 10.71
CA SER A 13 2.76 0.03 10.15
C SER A 13 3.37 0.42 8.79
N ARG A 14 2.74 1.37 8.10
CA ARG A 14 3.20 1.98 6.83
C ARG A 14 3.53 0.96 5.72
N PRO A 15 2.69 -0.07 5.47
CA PRO A 15 3.04 -1.17 4.57
C PRO A 15 3.36 -0.69 3.15
N PHE A 16 2.55 0.22 2.58
CA PHE A 16 2.73 0.73 1.22
C PHE A 16 4.10 1.39 0.99
N SER A 17 4.49 2.32 1.87
CA SER A 17 5.79 2.99 1.74
C SER A 17 6.98 2.06 2.02
N ARG A 18 6.81 1.09 2.93
CA ARG A 18 7.88 0.11 3.22
C ARG A 18 8.07 -0.85 2.06
N THR A 19 7.00 -1.24 1.38
CA THR A 19 7.06 -2.02 0.14
C THR A 19 7.81 -1.25 -0.95
N ASN A 20 7.46 0.01 -1.20
CA ASN A 20 8.17 0.81 -2.21
C ASN A 20 9.65 1.01 -1.87
N ALA A 21 9.99 1.27 -0.61
CA ALA A 21 11.39 1.36 -0.18
C ALA A 21 12.16 0.04 -0.35
N ALA A 22 11.49 -1.12 -0.28
CA ALA A 22 12.10 -2.41 -0.56
C ALA A 22 12.32 -2.62 -2.06
N LEU A 23 11.33 -2.26 -2.89
CA LEU A 23 11.44 -2.31 -4.36
C LEU A 23 12.60 -1.44 -4.85
N GLU A 24 12.69 -0.20 -4.38
CA GLU A 24 13.78 0.71 -4.72
C GLU A 24 15.16 0.14 -4.35
N LYS A 25 15.28 -0.52 -3.19
CA LYS A 25 16.52 -1.20 -2.78
C LYS A 25 16.89 -2.37 -3.67
N MET A 26 15.90 -3.01 -4.30
CA MET A 26 16.10 -4.10 -5.25
C MET A 26 16.37 -3.59 -6.68
N GLY A 27 16.32 -2.27 -6.91
CA GLY A 27 16.44 -1.67 -8.24
C GLY A 27 15.14 -1.71 -9.04
N GLU A 28 14.02 -2.04 -8.40
CA GLU A 28 12.70 -2.10 -9.02
C GLU A 28 11.96 -0.76 -8.90
N ALA A 29 11.05 -0.52 -9.84
CA ALA A 29 10.21 0.67 -9.81
C ALA A 29 9.20 0.60 -8.63
N PRO A 30 8.98 1.71 -7.91
CA PRO A 30 7.97 1.76 -6.85
C PRO A 30 6.55 1.66 -7.42
N ILE A 31 5.63 1.11 -6.63
CA ILE A 31 4.22 0.99 -7.03
C ILE A 31 3.50 2.31 -6.78
N ASN A 32 2.78 2.80 -7.80
CA ASN A 32 1.80 3.86 -7.62
C ASN A 32 0.51 3.26 -7.03
N TRP A 33 0.32 3.44 -5.73
CA TRP A 33 -0.84 2.92 -4.99
C TRP A 33 -2.12 3.73 -5.19
N GLN A 34 -2.04 4.89 -5.86
CA GLN A 34 -3.21 5.70 -6.14
C GLN A 34 -4.13 4.97 -7.11
N LEU A 35 -5.36 4.74 -6.68
CA LEU A 35 -6.40 4.17 -7.54
C LEU A 35 -7.00 5.26 -8.45
N PRO A 36 -7.50 4.88 -9.64
CA PRO A 36 -8.26 5.80 -10.47
C PRO A 36 -9.53 6.26 -9.74
N GLU A 37 -9.94 7.51 -9.99
CA GLU A 37 -11.12 8.09 -9.34
C GLU A 37 -12.42 7.41 -9.77
N THR A 38 -12.47 6.92 -11.02
CA THR A 38 -13.59 6.19 -11.57
C THR A 38 -13.12 4.86 -12.13
N VAL A 39 -13.80 3.79 -11.74
CA VAL A 39 -13.62 2.46 -12.34
C VAL A 39 -14.73 2.29 -13.38
N LYS A 40 -14.37 1.88 -14.60
CA LYS A 40 -15.38 1.36 -15.53
C LYS A 40 -15.70 -0.08 -15.10
N ALA A 41 -16.98 -0.33 -14.81
CA ALA A 41 -17.48 -1.69 -14.74
C ALA A 41 -17.78 -2.14 -16.18
N ASP A 42 -17.19 -3.27 -16.58
CA ASP A 42 -17.55 -3.98 -17.81
C ASP A 42 -18.85 -4.79 -17.61
#